data_AF-A0A560WGV6-F1
#
_entry.id   AF-A0A560WGV6-F1
#
_cell.length_a   1.000
_cell.length_b   1.000
_cell.length_c   1.000
_cell.angle_alpha   90.00
_cell.angle_beta   90.00
_cell.angle_gamma   90.00
#
_symmetry.space_group_name_H-M   'P 1'
#
loop_
_entity.id
_entity.type
_entity.pdbx_description
1 polymer ?
#
loop_
_entity_poly.entity_id
_entity_poly.type
_entity_poly.pdbx_seq_one_letter_code
_entity_poly.pdbx_strand_id
1 'polypeptide(L)'
;MAHYEICPQSGIPLTNHSEEIAELRWRADRPGIGELEAAAFQAAVDLLECHDATGISLDDWEGPASLVNLMLRGRFLPNYV
;
A
#
# COMPACT_ATOMS: atom_id res chain seq x y z
N MET A 1 -19.86 -4.70 -9.29
CA MET A 1 -20.06 -5.13 -7.89
C MET A 1 -18.67 -5.34 -7.32
N ALA A 2 -18.23 -4.48 -6.41
CA ALA A 2 -17.00 -4.73 -5.65
C ALA A 2 -17.32 -5.82 -4.62
N HIS A 3 -16.69 -6.98 -4.77
CA HIS A 3 -16.74 -8.05 -3.78
C HIS A 3 -15.70 -7.72 -2.72
N TYR A 4 -16.13 -7.21 -1.57
CA TYR A 4 -15.25 -7.07 -0.41
C TYR A 4 -15.19 -8.42 0.29
N GLU A 5 -14.04 -9.07 0.29
CA GLU A 5 -13.77 -10.16 1.21
C GLU A 5 -13.43 -9.53 2.58
N ILE A 6 -13.94 -10.10 3.67
CA ILE A 6 -13.63 -9.62 5.02
C ILE A 6 -12.55 -10.55 5.55
N CYS A 7 -11.43 -10.00 6.05
CA CYS A 7 -10.43 -10.83 6.70
C CYS A 7 -11.05 -11.39 7.98
N PRO A 8 -11.16 -12.73 8.13
CA PRO A 8 -11.90 -13.32 9.25
C PRO A 8 -11.22 -13.07 10.61
N GLN A 9 -9.97 -12.58 10.62
CA GLN A 9 -9.19 -12.35 11.84
C GLN A 9 -9.28 -10.90 12.37
N SER A 10 -9.62 -9.91 11.54
CA SER A 10 -9.62 -8.49 11.95
C SER A 10 -11.00 -7.81 11.86
N GLY A 11 -11.96 -8.38 11.12
CA GLY A 11 -13.28 -7.75 10.92
C GLY A 11 -13.22 -6.46 10.09
N ILE A 12 -12.06 -6.18 9.49
CA ILE A 12 -11.82 -5.03 8.62
C ILE A 12 -12.08 -5.47 7.18
N PRO A 13 -12.74 -4.64 6.34
CA PRO A 13 -12.89 -4.94 4.92
C PRO A 13 -11.49 -5.12 4.31
N LEU A 14 -11.22 -6.26 3.65
CA LEU A 14 -10.05 -6.36 2.79
C LEU A 14 -10.33 -5.45 1.61
N THR A 15 -9.72 -4.26 1.59
CA THR A 15 -9.46 -3.59 0.34
C THR A 15 -8.59 -4.54 -0.47
N ASN A 16 -9.09 -4.99 -1.62
CA ASN A 16 -8.31 -5.85 -2.51
C ASN A 16 -6.99 -5.12 -2.84
N HIS A 17 -5.83 -5.78 -2.72
CA HIS A 17 -4.52 -5.17 -3.01
C HIS A 17 -4.51 -4.47 -4.38
N SER A 18 -5.26 -5.00 -5.35
CA SER A 18 -5.42 -4.38 -6.68
C SER A 18 -6.10 -2.99 -6.62
N GLU A 19 -7.08 -2.79 -5.74
CA GLU A 19 -7.75 -1.50 -5.52
C GLU A 19 -6.83 -0.53 -4.78
N GLU A 20 -6.08 -1.02 -3.78
CA GLU A 20 -5.10 -0.23 -3.04
C GLU A 20 -3.94 0.26 -3.94
N ILE A 21 -3.39 -0.64 -4.77
CA ILE A 21 -2.40 -0.30 -5.80
C ILE A 21 -2.95 0.76 -6.77
N ALA A 22 -4.18 0.59 -7.25
CA ALA A 22 -4.80 1.55 -8.17
C ALA A 22 -4.98 2.94 -7.52
N GLU A 23 -5.39 2.99 -6.25
CA GLU A 23 -5.52 4.24 -5.50
C GLU A 23 -4.16 4.92 -5.31
N LEU A 24 -3.12 4.17 -4.95
CA LEU A 24 -1.78 4.70 -4.74
C LEU A 24 -1.19 5.28 -6.04
N ARG A 25 -1.36 4.59 -7.17
CA ARG A 25 -0.98 5.10 -8.50
C ARG A 25 -1.70 6.40 -8.84
N TRP A 26 -3.02 6.45 -8.61
CA TRP A 26 -3.79 7.67 -8.85
C TRP A 26 -3.31 8.84 -7.96
N ARG A 27 -2.95 8.57 -6.71
CA ARG A 27 -2.39 9.58 -5.80
C ARG A 27 -1.01 10.05 -6.26
N ALA A 28 -0.15 9.15 -6.77
CA ALA A 28 1.16 9.51 -7.32
C ALA A 28 1.05 10.43 -8.55
N ASP A 29 0.03 10.23 -9.38
CA ASP A 29 -0.21 11.01 -10.60
C ASP A 29 -1.02 12.30 -10.37
N ARG A 30 -1.44 12.57 -9.13
CA ARG A 30 -2.34 13.68 -8.82
C ARG A 30 -1.65 15.04 -9.08
N PRO A 31 -2.28 15.96 -9.83
CA PRO A 31 -1.73 17.30 -10.03
C PRO A 31 -1.50 18.04 -8.71
N GLY A 32 -0.31 18.65 -8.57
CA GLY A 32 0.07 19.44 -7.40
C GLY A 32 0.64 18.63 -6.23
N ILE A 33 0.84 17.32 -6.40
CA ILE A 33 1.62 16.52 -5.45
C ILE A 33 3.12 16.87 -5.54
N GLY A 34 3.83 16.82 -4.42
CA GLY A 34 5.29 17.01 -4.40
C GLY A 34 6.02 15.78 -4.93
N GLU A 35 7.18 15.98 -5.58
CA GLU A 35 7.99 14.88 -6.15
C GLU A 35 8.32 13.77 -5.14
N LEU A 36 8.66 14.16 -3.91
CA LEU A 36 8.95 13.21 -2.83
C LEU A 36 7.72 12.39 -2.41
N GLU A 37 6.53 13.01 -2.40
CA GLU A 37 5.29 12.34 -2.03
C GLU A 37 4.82 11.41 -3.16
N ALA A 38 4.98 11.82 -4.41
CA ALA A 38 4.75 10.95 -5.57
C ALA A 38 5.70 9.73 -5.56
N ALA A 39 6.99 9.94 -5.30
CA ALA A 39 7.97 8.85 -5.17
C ALA A 39 7.62 7.89 -4.02
N ALA A 40 7.10 8.43 -2.91
CA ALA A 40 6.65 7.61 -1.79
C ALA A 40 5.44 6.74 -2.15
N PHE A 41 4.46 7.28 -2.88
CA PHE A 41 3.34 6.49 -3.39
C PHE A 41 3.76 5.43 -4.41
N GLN A 42 4.74 5.72 -5.26
CA GLN A 42 5.26 4.72 -6.19
C GLN A 42 6.03 3.60 -5.48
N ALA A 43 6.86 3.94 -4.49
CA ALA A 43 7.54 2.93 -3.68
C ALA A 43 6.56 2.03 -2.90
N ALA A 44 5.44 2.61 -2.46
CA ALA A 44 4.31 1.90 -1.88
C ALA A 44 3.71 0.86 -2.84
N VAL A 45 3.46 1.26 -4.09
CA VAL A 45 2.98 0.37 -5.16
C VAL A 45 3.96 -0.77 -5.41
N ASP A 46 5.25 -0.44 -5.57
CA ASP A 46 6.27 -1.43 -5.89
C ASP A 46 6.41 -2.48 -4.77
N LEU A 47 6.25 -2.08 -3.51
CA LEU A 47 6.24 -3.01 -2.37
C LEU A 47 5.03 -3.94 -2.40
N LEU A 48 3.82 -3.43 -2.64
CA LEU A 48 2.62 -4.27 -2.73
C LEU A 48 2.70 -5.23 -3.93
N GLU A 49 3.16 -4.78 -5.09
CA GLU A 49 3.34 -5.64 -6.26
C GLU A 49 4.42 -6.71 -6.04
N CYS A 50 5.51 -6.36 -5.33
CA CYS A 50 6.53 -7.33 -4.96
C CYS A 50 5.96 -8.37 -3.99
N HIS A 51 5.15 -7.95 -3.02
CA HIS A 51 4.48 -8.85 -2.08
C HIS A 51 3.58 -9.82 -2.84
N ASP A 52 2.72 -9.30 -3.73
CA ASP A 52 1.82 -10.12 -4.56
C ASP A 52 2.59 -11.10 -5.47
N ALA A 53 3.74 -10.71 -6.00
CA ALA A 53 4.55 -11.54 -6.87
C ALA A 53 5.34 -12.65 -6.14
N THR A 54 5.75 -12.40 -4.89
CA THR A 54 6.66 -13.29 -4.15
C THR A 54 5.99 -14.04 -3.00
N GLY A 55 4.86 -13.56 -2.50
CA GLY A 55 4.19 -14.05 -1.30
C GLY A 55 4.95 -13.77 0.01
N ILE A 56 6.04 -13.01 -0.02
CA ILE A 56 6.84 -12.66 1.17
C ILE A 56 6.12 -11.55 1.93
N SER A 57 6.01 -11.66 3.26
CA SER A 57 5.32 -10.65 4.07
C SER A 57 6.01 -9.28 3.96
N LEU A 58 5.23 -8.21 4.01
CA LEU A 58 5.78 -6.85 4.10
C LEU A 58 6.59 -6.63 5.40
N ASP A 59 6.30 -7.41 6.45
CA ASP A 59 7.07 -7.40 7.70
C ASP A 59 8.50 -7.89 7.50
N ASP A 60 8.72 -8.80 6.53
CA ASP A 60 10.06 -9.27 6.16
C ASP A 60 10.83 -8.19 5.36
N TRP A 61 10.16 -7.10 4.96
CA TRP A 61 10.72 -5.91 4.30
C TRP A 61 10.59 -4.66 5.19
N GLU A 62 10.90 -4.83 6.47
CA GLU A 62 10.77 -3.80 7.52
C GLU A 62 11.38 -2.44 7.12
N GLY A 63 12.58 -2.43 6.51
CA GLY A 63 13.25 -1.19 6.10
C GLY A 63 12.48 -0.40 5.03
N PRO A 64 12.22 -0.98 3.84
CA PRO A 64 11.39 -0.38 2.81
C PRO A 64 9.99 0.01 3.29
N ALA A 65 9.29 -0.86 4.01
CA ALA A 65 7.94 -0.60 4.52
C ALA A 65 7.92 0.58 5.52
N SER A 66 8.89 0.63 6.43
CA SER A 66 9.03 1.73 7.40
C SER A 66 9.30 3.07 6.74
N LEU A 67 10.15 3.09 5.70
CA LEU A 67 10.46 4.31 4.96
C LEU A 67 9.22 4.86 4.24
N VAL A 68 8.46 4.00 3.57
CA VAL A 68 7.22 4.41 2.89
C VAL A 68 6.18 4.89 3.91
N ASN A 69 6.01 4.19 5.03
CA ASN A 69 5.13 4.64 6.10
C ASN A 69 5.54 5.99 6.68
N LEU A 70 6.85 6.24 6.87
CA LEU A 70 7.37 7.53 7.34
C LEU A 70 7.03 8.65 6.35
N MET A 71 7.30 8.43 5.05
CA MET A 71 7.06 9.41 4.00
C MET A 71 5.57 9.72 3.82
N LEU A 72 4.71 8.71 3.92
CA LEU A 72 3.26 8.84 3.79
C LEU A 72 2.56 9.20 5.11
N ARG A 73 3.33 9.42 6.19
CA ARG A 73 2.85 9.76 7.54
C ARG A 73 1.83 8.74 8.08
N GLY A 74 2.10 7.44 7.91
CA GLY A 74 1.28 6.34 8.41
C GLY A 74 0.00 6.07 7.63
N ARG A 75 -0.16 6.65 6.43
CA ARG A 75 -1.35 6.49 5.57
C ARG A 75 -1.26 5.33 4.58
N PHE A 76 -0.23 4.49 4.69
CA PHE A 76 0.07 3.43 3.70
C PHE A 76 -0.29 2.02 4.18
N LEU A 77 -0.15 1.71 5.48
CA LEU A 77 -0.36 0.34 5.98
C LEU A 77 -1.14 0.30 7.29
N PRO A 78 -2.43 0.69 7.32
CA PRO A 78 -3.21 0.56 8.55
C PRO A 78 -3.52 -0.90 8.94
N ASN A 79 -3.37 -1.90 8.05
CA ASN A 79 -4.02 -3.21 8.22
C ASN A 79 -3.17 -4.48 7.94
N TYR A 80 -1.85 -4.42 7.84
CA TYR A 80 -1.01 -5.61 7.56
C TYR A 80 -0.32 -6.14 8.82
N VAL A 81 -1.11 -6.59 9.80
CA VAL A 81 -0.68 -7.45 10.92
C VAL A 81 -1.51 -8.73 10.91
#